data_AF-A0A7W0FMW6-F1
#
_entry.id   AF-A0A7W0FMW6-F1
#
_cell.length_a   1.000
_cell.length_b   1.000
_cell.length_c   1.000
_cell.angle_alpha   90.00
_cell.angle_beta   90.00
_cell.angle_gamma   90.00
#
_symmetry.space_group_name_H-M   'P 1'
#
loop_
_entity.id
_entity.type
_entity.pdbx_description
1 polymer ?
#
loop_
_entity_poly.entity_id
_entity_poly.type
_entity_poly.pdbx_seq_one_letter_code
_entity_poly.pdbx_strand_id
1 'polypeptide(L)' 'MKEFLSREGYPYTVRNVEEDHEAYTDLLALGFRAVPVTVVGSIAVKGFDEARLRAAVRGDGRS' A
#
# COMPACT_ATOMS: atom_id res chain seq x y z
N MET A 1 8.05 -3.60 7.40
CA MET A 1 7.36 -2.60 6.54
C MET A 1 8.08 -1.25 6.56
N LYS A 2 8.00 -0.47 7.65
CA LYS A 2 8.61 0.87 7.75
C LYS A 2 10.10 0.90 7.38
N GLU A 3 10.87 -0.07 7.88
CA GLU A 3 12.31 -0.14 7.64
C GLU A 3 12.69 -0.55 6.20
N PHE A 4 11.80 -1.26 5.50
CA PHE A 4 11.99 -1.66 4.10
C PHE A 4 11.72 -0.49 3.15
N LEU A 5 10.64 0.26 3.40
CA LEU A 5 10.32 1.45 2.61
C LEU A 5 11.26 2.62 2.91
N SER A 6 11.69 2.80 4.17
CA SER A 6 12.74 3.77 4.51
C SER A 6 14.09 3.44 3.88
N ARG A 7 14.40 2.15 3.66
CA ARG A 7 15.61 1.72 2.93
C ARG A 7 15.55 1.98 1.43
N GLU A 8 14.38 1.84 0.80
CA GLU A 8 14.25 2.15 -0.63
C GLU A 8 14.07 3.65 -0.90
N GLY A 9 13.88 4.49 0.14
CA GLY A 9 13.80 5.94 -0.02
C GLY A 9 12.54 6.42 -0.74
N TYR A 10 11.53 5.56 -0.91
CA TYR A 10 10.27 5.93 -1.54
C TYR A 10 9.36 6.62 -0.52
N PRO A 11 8.71 7.73 -0.90
CA PRO A 11 7.70 8.36 -0.06
C PRO A 11 6.54 7.39 0.15
N TYR A 12 6.23 7.09 1.40
CA TYR A 12 5.09 6.25 1.76
C TYR A 12 4.28 6.90 2.86
N THR A 13 2.96 6.75 2.76
CA THR A 13 2.03 7.23 3.78
C THR A 13 1.38 6.03 4.43
N VAL A 14 1.51 5.94 5.75
CA VAL A 14 0.77 4.95 6.55
C VAL A 14 -0.53 5.61 6.98
N ARG A 15 -1.67 5.16 6.42
CA ARG A 15 -3.00 5.56 6.88
C ARG A 15 -3.57 4.44 7.74
N ASN A 16 -4.10 4.79 8.91
CA ASN A 16 -4.66 3.82 9.83
C ASN A 16 -6.17 3.72 9.61
N VAL A 17 -6.66 2.67 8.96
CA VAL A 17 -8.08 2.55 8.61
C VAL A 17 -9.00 2.37 9.83
N GLU A 18 -8.43 2.02 10.99
CA GLU A 18 -9.19 1.94 12.25
C GLU A 18 -9.51 3.33 12.82
N GLU A 19 -8.64 4.31 12.58
CA GLU A 19 -8.82 5.69 13.06
C GLU A 19 -9.36 6.62 11.96
N ASP A 20 -9.12 6.26 10.69
CA ASP A 20 -9.42 7.07 9.52
C ASP A 20 -10.53 6.40 8.70
N HIS A 21 -11.77 6.82 8.96
CA HIS A 21 -12.96 6.33 8.27
C HIS A 21 -12.91 6.58 6.74
N GLU A 22 -12.22 7.62 6.29
CA GLU A 22 -12.06 7.90 4.87
C GLU A 22 -11.15 6.85 4.22
N ALA A 23 -10.01 6.53 4.86
CA ALA A 23 -9.15 5.44 4.42
C ALA A 23 -9.87 4.09 4.42
N TYR A 24 -10.74 3.82 5.40
CA TYR A 24 -11.59 2.63 5.42
C TYR A 24 -12.57 2.59 4.24
N THR A 25 -13.19 3.73 3.93
CA THR A 25 -14.14 3.87 2.82
C THR A 25 -13.45 3.69 1.47
N ASP A 26 -12.26 4.28 1.28
CA ASP A 26 -11.44 4.12 0.07
C ASP A 26 -11.00 2.66 -0.12
N LEU A 27 -10.61 1.99 0.97
CA LEU A 27 -10.25 0.58 0.98
C LEU A 27 -11.44 -0.32 0.59
N LEU A 28 -12.64 -0.02 1.10
CA LEU A 28 -13.88 -0.70 0.67
C LEU A 28 -14.25 -0.41 -0.79
N ALA A 29 -14.09 0.84 -1.25
CA ALA A 29 -14.37 1.25 -2.63
C ALA A 29 -13.44 0.54 -3.62
N LEU A 30 -12.19 0.28 -3.23
CA LEU A 30 -11.24 -0.54 -3.96
C LEU A 30 -11.56 -2.06 -3.93
N GLY A 31 -12.59 -2.47 -3.18
CA GLY A 31 -13.01 -3.86 -3.03
C GLY A 31 -12.17 -4.67 -2.03
N PHE A 32 -11.33 -3.98 -1.26
CA PHE A 32 -10.54 -4.57 -0.19
C PHE A 32 -11.36 -4.61 1.10
N ARG A 33 -11.21 -5.71 1.86
CA ARG A 33 -12.02 -5.96 3.08
C ARG A 33 -11.16 -6.42 4.26
N ALA A 34 -9.86 -6.56 4.03
CA ALA A 34 -8.92 -7.14 4.97
C ALA A 34 -7.62 -6.33 4.92
N VAL A 35 -7.17 -5.91 6.09
CA VAL A 35 -5.87 -5.27 6.31
C VAL A 35 -4.82 -6.30 6.74
N PRO A 36 -3.52 -6.05 6.51
CA PRO A 36 -2.92 -4.86 5.89
C PRO A 36 -3.12 -4.80 4.37
N VAL A 37 -3.32 -3.60 3.81
CA VAL A 37 -3.34 -3.36 2.35
C VAL A 37 -2.29 -2.31 2.03
N THR A 38 -1.50 -2.54 0.99
CA THR A 38 -0.51 -1.58 0.50
C THR A 38 -0.90 -1.13 -0.89
N VAL A 39 -1.13 0.17 -1.05
CA VAL A 39 -1.42 0.77 -2.35
C VAL A 39 -0.16 1.46 -2.86
N VAL A 40 0.26 1.13 -4.07
CA VAL A 40 1.41 1.70 -4.76
C VAL A 40 0.92 2.19 -6.13
N GLY A 41 0.81 3.51 -6.29
CA GLY A 41 0.20 4.11 -7.47
C GLY A 41 -1.23 3.62 -7.67
N SER A 42 -1.49 2.90 -8.77
CA SER A 42 -2.78 2.26 -9.07
C SER A 42 -2.85 0.78 -8.66
N ILE A 43 -1.78 0.21 -8.10
CA ILE A 43 -1.71 -1.19 -7.71
C ILE A 43 -1.95 -1.32 -6.22
N ALA A 44 -3.03 -2.00 -5.86
CA ALA A 44 -3.31 -2.33 -4.47
C ALA A 44 -3.00 -3.80 -4.19
N VAL A 45 -2.12 -4.02 -3.23
CA VAL A 45 -1.66 -5.33 -2.76
C VAL A 45 -2.34 -5.62 -1.42
N LYS A 46 -3.18 -6.65 -1.38
CA LYS A 46 -3.73 -7.17 -0.12
C LYS A 46 -2.69 -8.02 0.60
N GLY A 47 -2.58 -7.84 1.90
CA GLY A 47 -1.68 -8.61 2.74
C GLY A 47 -0.25 -8.10 2.72
N PHE A 48 0.64 -8.91 3.29
CA PHE A 48 2.08 -8.68 3.32
C PHE A 48 2.78 -9.62 2.34
N ASP A 49 2.79 -9.24 1.06
CA ASP A 49 3.47 -9.97 0.00
C ASP A 49 4.69 -9.18 -0.48
N GLU A 50 5.88 -9.46 0.07
CA GLU A 50 7.12 -8.73 -0.29
C GLU A 50 7.38 -8.73 -1.80
N ALA A 51 7.17 -9.88 -2.47
CA ALA A 51 7.39 -10.01 -3.91
C ALA A 51 6.44 -9.12 -4.73
N ARG A 52 5.15 -9.07 -4.36
CA ARG A 52 4.16 -8.19 -4.99
C ARG A 52 4.44 -6.73 -4.69
N LEU A 53 4.87 -6.41 -3.47
CA LEU A 53 5.24 -5.05 -3.08
C LEU A 53 6.41 -4.54 -3.90
N ARG A 54 7.50 -5.32 -3.97
CA ARG A 54 8.69 -4.97 -4.77
C ARG A 54 8.35 -4.81 -6.24
N ALA A 55 7.47 -5.66 -6.78
CA ALA A 55 7.01 -5.56 -8.16
C ALA A 55 6.17 -4.29 -8.38
N ALA A 56 5.28 -3.95 -7.45
CA ALA A 56 4.45 -2.75 -7.52
C ALA A 56 5.29 -1.47 -7.42
N VAL A 57 6.26 -1.43 -6.48
CA VAL A 57 7.19 -0.30 -6.31
C VAL A 57 8.10 -0.13 -7.53
N ARG A 58 8.61 -1.22 -8.13
CA ARG A 58 9.39 -1.13 -9.37
C ARG A 58 8.57 -0.76 -10.60
N GLY A 59 7.30 -1.14 -10.62
CA GLY A 59 6.40 -0.89 -11.76
C GLY A 59 6.01 0.58 -11.91
N ASP A 60 5.88 1.31 -10.80
CA ASP A 60 5.50 2.72 -10.78
C ASP A 60 6.66 3.66 -11.14
N GLY A 61 7.91 3.26 -10.89
CA GLY A 61 9.12 4.05 -11.17
C GLY A 61 9.55 4.14 -12.65
N ARG A 62 8.73 3.69 -13.60
CA ARG A 62 9.01 3.82 -15.04
C ARG A 62 7.78 4.31 -15.80
N SER A 63 7.63 5.61 -15.94
CA SER A 63 6.98 6.26 -17.09
C SER A 63 7.54 7.67 -17.26
#